data_AF-M1ECP7-F1
#
_entry.id   AF-M1ECP7-F1
#
_cell.length_a   1.000
_cell.length_b   1.000
_cell.length_c   1.000
_cell.angle_alpha   90.00
_cell.angle_beta   90.00
_cell.angle_gamma   90.00
#
_symmetry.space_group_name_H-M   'P 1'
#
loop_
_entity.id
_entity.type
_entity.pdbx_description
1 polymer ?
#
loop_
_entity_poly.entity_id
_entity_poly.type
_entity_poly.pdbx_seq_one_letter_code
_entity_poly.pdbx_strand_id
1 'polypeptide(L)'
;MLSRVVFSAAAAAAPCLKNAALLGPGVLQATRIFHTGQPSLAPVPPLPEHGGKVRLGLIPEEFFQFLYPKTGVTGPYVLGTGLILYFLSKEIYVITAETFSAISTIGLLIYVAKKYGASIGEFADKLNEQ
;
A
#
# COMPACT_ATOMS: atom_id res chain seq x y z
N MET A 1 21.12 28.80 42.34
CA MET A 1 21.28 27.83 43.45
C MET A 1 20.21 26.75 43.33
N LEU A 2 20.49 25.62 42.68
CA LEU A 2 19.68 24.37 42.75
C LEU A 2 20.30 23.18 41.97
N SER A 3 21.61 23.17 41.71
CA SER A 3 22.29 22.12 40.92
C SER A 3 23.23 21.23 41.73
N ARG A 4 23.19 21.29 43.07
CA ARG A 4 24.14 20.55 43.95
C ARG A 4 23.51 19.52 44.89
N VAL A 5 22.22 19.21 44.76
CA VAL A 5 21.54 18.24 45.65
C VAL A 5 21.22 16.90 44.97
N VAL A 6 21.29 16.79 43.64
CA VAL A 6 20.99 15.52 42.94
C VAL A 6 22.22 14.62 42.77
N PHE A 7 23.44 15.17 42.91
CA PHE A 7 24.69 14.42 42.71
C PHE A 7 25.25 13.74 43.98
N SER A 8 24.65 13.92 45.16
CA SER A 8 25.19 13.38 46.41
C SER A 8 24.58 12.06 46.87
N ALA A 9 23.57 11.51 46.17
CA ALA A 9 22.94 10.24 46.52
C ALA A 9 23.47 9.03 45.71
N ALA A 10 24.27 9.24 44.67
CA ALA A 10 24.78 8.17 43.80
C ALA A 10 26.18 7.65 44.19
N ALA A 11 26.85 8.26 45.18
CA ALA A 11 28.24 7.94 45.53
C ALA A 11 28.40 6.98 46.72
N ALA A 12 27.32 6.39 47.26
CA ALA A 12 27.35 5.58 48.49
C ALA A 12 27.00 4.09 48.33
N ALA A 13 27.15 3.50 47.13
CA ALA A 13 26.96 2.05 46.95
C ALA A 13 27.95 1.40 45.97
N ALA A 14 29.15 1.96 45.87
CA ALA A 14 30.18 1.53 44.92
C ALA A 14 31.07 0.32 45.32
N PRO A 15 30.92 -0.37 46.47
CA PRO A 15 31.68 -1.62 46.65
C PRO A 15 30.87 -2.76 47.27
N CYS A 16 29.82 -3.27 46.62
CA CYS A 16 29.25 -4.59 46.99
C CYS A 16 29.00 -5.53 45.81
N LEU A 17 29.56 -5.24 44.62
CA LEU A 17 29.55 -6.16 43.47
C LEU A 17 30.70 -7.18 43.55
N LYS A 18 30.83 -7.90 44.67
CA LYS A 18 31.83 -8.98 44.77
C LYS A 18 31.29 -10.34 45.17
N ASN A 19 30.08 -10.46 45.71
CA ASN A 19 29.53 -11.76 46.10
C ASN A 19 28.03 -11.82 45.83
N ALA A 20 27.65 -12.14 44.60
CA ALA A 20 26.32 -12.67 44.30
C ALA A 20 26.42 -13.56 43.06
N ALA A 21 27.09 -14.71 43.23
CA ALA A 21 26.78 -15.87 42.42
C ALA A 21 25.40 -16.36 42.85
N LEU A 22 24.34 -15.98 42.12
CA LEU A 22 23.14 -16.81 42.03
C LEU A 22 22.37 -16.50 40.75
N LEU A 23 22.76 -17.26 39.72
CA LEU A 23 21.94 -17.82 38.64
C LEU A 23 20.43 -17.55 38.77
N GLY A 24 19.92 -16.66 37.93
CA GLY A 24 18.50 -16.58 37.60
C GLY A 24 18.35 -16.62 36.08
N PRO A 25 17.74 -17.66 35.47
CA PRO A 25 17.67 -17.80 34.01
C PRO A 25 16.72 -16.80 33.31
N GLY A 26 16.18 -15.81 34.03
CA GLY A 26 15.12 -14.93 33.55
C GLY A 26 15.56 -13.58 32.99
N VAL A 27 16.71 -13.03 33.39
CA VAL A 27 17.07 -11.64 33.04
C VAL A 27 17.83 -11.53 31.71
N LEU A 28 18.55 -12.59 31.30
CA LEU A 28 19.22 -12.64 29.98
C LEU A 28 18.28 -12.90 28.80
N GLN A 29 17.00 -13.21 29.06
CA GLN A 29 16.01 -13.54 28.03
C GLN A 29 15.25 -12.33 27.47
N ALA A 30 15.23 -11.19 28.17
CA ALA A 30 14.44 -10.03 27.72
C ALA A 30 15.06 -9.29 26.52
N THR A 31 16.37 -9.39 26.31
CA THR A 31 17.04 -8.75 25.15
C THR A 31 16.88 -9.55 23.86
N ARG A 32 16.44 -10.82 23.94
CA ARG A 32 16.36 -11.75 22.80
C ARG A 32 14.96 -11.89 22.19
N ILE A 33 14.11 -10.87 22.29
CA ILE A 33 12.75 -10.91 21.73
C ILE A 33 12.54 -9.84 20.65
N PHE A 34 13.42 -8.83 20.57
CA PHE A 34 13.44 -7.96 19.40
C PHE A 34 14.18 -8.67 18.27
N HIS A 35 13.40 -9.14 17.30
CA HIS A 35 13.86 -9.49 15.97
C HIS A 35 14.58 -8.28 15.35
N THR A 36 15.89 -8.14 15.62
CA THR A 36 16.84 -7.41 14.77
C THR A 36 17.29 -8.30 13.61
N GLY A 37 16.38 -9.09 13.04
CA GLY A 37 16.56 -9.69 11.73
C GLY A 37 15.89 -8.77 10.74
N GLN A 38 16.62 -8.29 9.73
CA GLN A 38 15.97 -7.58 8.62
C GLN A 38 14.83 -8.47 8.09
N PRO A 39 13.57 -8.00 8.05
CA PRO A 39 12.46 -8.79 7.51
C PRO A 39 12.63 -9.07 6.00
N SER A 40 13.63 -8.46 5.35
CA SER A 40 13.97 -8.67 3.94
C SER A 40 14.60 -10.03 3.62
N LEU A 41 15.04 -10.80 4.63
CA LEU A 41 15.70 -12.10 4.44
C LEU A 41 14.76 -13.30 4.58
N ALA A 42 13.48 -13.08 4.88
CA ALA A 42 12.50 -14.16 4.86
C ALA A 42 12.19 -14.55 3.39
N PRO A 43 12.20 -15.85 3.03
CA PRO A 43 11.78 -16.27 1.71
C PRO A 43 10.33 -15.85 1.43
N VAL A 44 10.15 -14.81 0.62
CA VAL A 44 8.83 -14.36 0.15
C VAL A 44 8.48 -15.19 -1.09
N PRO A 45 7.23 -15.65 -1.25
CA PRO A 45 6.82 -16.29 -2.50
C PRO A 45 7.08 -15.36 -3.69
N PRO A 46 7.49 -15.89 -4.85
CA PRO A 46 7.70 -15.08 -6.05
C PRO A 46 6.39 -14.42 -6.47
N LEU A 47 6.50 -13.20 -7.02
CA LEU A 47 5.33 -12.50 -7.56
C LEU A 47 4.80 -13.24 -8.82
N PRO A 48 3.48 -13.24 -9.05
CA PRO A 48 2.93 -13.76 -10.29
C PRO A 48 3.39 -12.91 -11.48
N GLU A 49 3.71 -13.57 -12.60
CA GLU A 49 4.21 -12.93 -13.82
C GLU A 49 3.16 -11.99 -14.46
N HIS A 50 1.89 -12.36 -14.37
CA HIS A 50 0.79 -11.58 -14.96
C HIS A 50 -0.26 -11.25 -13.91
N GLY A 51 -0.69 -9.99 -13.92
CA GLY A 51 -1.82 -9.53 -13.13
C GLY A 51 -3.18 -9.93 -13.73
N GLY A 52 -4.24 -9.66 -12.97
CA GLY A 52 -5.60 -9.82 -13.45
C GLY A 52 -5.90 -8.90 -14.64
N LYS A 53 -6.70 -9.37 -15.59
CA LYS A 53 -7.08 -8.61 -16.77
C LYS A 53 -8.06 -7.50 -16.40
N VAL A 54 -7.79 -6.28 -16.88
CA VAL A 54 -8.65 -5.10 -16.64
C VAL A 54 -9.16 -4.56 -17.98
N ARG A 55 -10.46 -4.30 -18.05
CA ARG A 55 -11.12 -3.61 -19.16
C ARG A 55 -11.27 -2.11 -18.85
N LEU A 56 -11.19 -1.28 -19.90
CA LEU A 56 -11.36 0.18 -19.81
C LEU A 56 -10.38 0.88 -18.84
N GLY A 57 -9.32 0.21 -18.41
CA GLY A 57 -8.30 0.72 -17.49
C GLY A 57 -8.70 0.74 -16.01
N LEU A 58 -9.96 0.45 -15.66
CA LEU A 58 -10.44 0.52 -14.27
C LEU A 58 -11.25 -0.70 -13.81
N ILE A 59 -11.96 -1.38 -14.72
CA ILE A 59 -12.94 -2.41 -14.33
C ILE A 59 -12.34 -3.80 -14.61
N PRO A 60 -12.19 -4.68 -13.60
CA PRO A 60 -11.60 -6.00 -13.80
C PRO A 60 -12.51 -6.91 -14.64
N GLU A 61 -11.91 -7.84 -15.38
CA GLU A 61 -12.63 -8.88 -16.14
C GLU A 61 -13.52 -9.73 -15.24
N GLU A 62 -13.14 -9.95 -13.99
CA GLU A 62 -13.91 -10.69 -13.00
C GLU A 62 -15.32 -10.13 -12.79
N PHE A 63 -15.49 -8.80 -12.90
CA PHE A 63 -16.81 -8.16 -12.83
C PHE A 63 -17.68 -8.53 -14.04
N PHE A 64 -17.08 -8.63 -15.23
CA PHE A 64 -17.77 -9.05 -16.44
C PHE A 64 -18.13 -10.53 -16.35
N GLN A 65 -17.22 -11.37 -15.85
CA GLN A 65 -17.45 -12.80 -15.67
C GLN A 65 -18.56 -13.09 -14.67
N PHE A 66 -18.65 -12.31 -13.59
CA PHE A 66 -19.72 -12.41 -12.61
C PHE A 66 -21.11 -12.16 -13.23
N LEU A 67 -21.21 -11.16 -14.11
CA LEU A 67 -22.47 -10.77 -14.76
C LEU A 67 -22.78 -11.58 -16.04
N TYR A 68 -21.77 -12.18 -16.66
CA TYR A 68 -21.90 -12.96 -17.88
C TYR A 68 -23.02 -14.02 -17.85
N PRO A 69 -23.15 -14.88 -16.82
CA PRO A 69 -24.20 -15.89 -16.79
C PRO A 69 -25.62 -15.33 -16.64
N LYS A 70 -25.78 -14.05 -16.28
CA LYS A 70 -27.09 -13.42 -16.06
C LYS A 70 -27.52 -12.54 -17.21
N THR A 71 -26.58 -11.77 -17.76
CA THR A 71 -26.88 -10.68 -18.69
C THR A 71 -26.06 -10.76 -19.98
N GLY A 72 -25.24 -11.81 -20.14
CA GLY A 72 -24.31 -11.95 -21.25
C GLY A 72 -23.22 -10.87 -21.26
N VAL A 73 -22.54 -10.75 -22.40
CA VAL A 73 -21.43 -9.78 -22.60
C VAL A 73 -21.91 -8.34 -22.51
N THR A 74 -23.12 -8.05 -22.98
CA THR A 74 -23.65 -6.68 -23.07
C THR A 74 -24.10 -6.13 -21.73
N GLY A 75 -24.45 -6.99 -20.78
CA GLY A 75 -24.96 -6.61 -19.47
C GLY A 75 -24.13 -5.56 -18.72
N PRO A 76 -22.82 -5.80 -18.47
CA PRO A 76 -21.96 -4.84 -17.80
C PRO A 76 -21.89 -3.48 -18.50
N TYR A 77 -21.96 -3.45 -19.84
CA TYR A 77 -21.94 -2.20 -20.60
C TYR A 77 -23.24 -1.42 -20.45
N VAL A 78 -24.39 -2.10 -20.58
CA VAL A 78 -25.71 -1.49 -20.40
C VAL A 78 -25.90 -1.02 -18.95
N LEU A 79 -25.40 -1.78 -17.98
CA LEU A 79 -25.36 -1.38 -16.57
C LEU A 79 -24.53 -0.10 -16.40
N GLY A 80 -23.32 -0.05 -16.94
CA GLY A 80 -22.46 1.13 -16.85
C GLY A 80 -23.10 2.36 -17.47
N THR A 81 -23.67 2.26 -18.68
CA THR A 81 -24.37 3.37 -19.33
C THR A 81 -25.61 3.79 -18.56
N GLY A 82 -26.39 2.83 -18.05
CA GLY A 82 -27.57 3.09 -17.23
C GLY A 82 -27.24 3.80 -15.91
N LEU A 83 -26.14 3.42 -15.25
CA LEU A 83 -25.68 4.03 -14.01
C LEU A 83 -25.27 5.49 -14.23
N ILE A 84 -24.54 5.79 -15.31
CA ILE A 84 -24.15 7.16 -15.67
C ILE A 84 -25.40 8.02 -15.93
N LEU A 85 -26.34 7.51 -16.73
CA LEU A 85 -27.59 8.22 -17.01
C LEU A 85 -28.43 8.44 -15.74
N TYR A 86 -28.45 7.47 -14.85
CA TYR A 86 -29.14 7.57 -13.56
C TYR A 86 -28.53 8.67 -12.67
N PHE A 87 -27.20 8.73 -12.54
CA PHE A 87 -26.54 9.77 -11.75
C PHE A 87 -26.79 11.17 -12.27
N LEU A 88 -26.84 11.34 -13.60
CA LEU A 88 -27.19 12.59 -14.25
C LEU A 88 -28.67 12.94 -14.03
N SER A 89 -29.58 11.98 -14.26
CA SER A 89 -31.03 12.20 -14.16
C SER A 89 -31.51 12.44 -12.73
N LYS A 90 -30.81 11.91 -11.73
CA LYS A 90 -31.12 12.12 -10.30
C LYS A 90 -30.31 13.24 -9.67
N GLU A 91 -29.55 13.99 -10.46
CA GLU A 91 -28.68 15.07 -9.98
C GLU A 91 -27.74 14.63 -8.84
N ILE A 92 -27.45 13.33 -8.75
CA ILE A 92 -26.45 12.78 -7.83
C ILE A 92 -25.05 13.20 -8.31
N TYR A 93 -24.89 13.32 -9.63
CA TYR A 93 -23.76 13.98 -10.26
C TYR A 93 -24.23 15.26 -10.95
N VAL A 94 -23.97 16.40 -10.30
CA VAL A 94 -24.31 17.73 -10.83
C VAL A 94 -23.20 18.23 -11.75
N ILE A 95 -23.56 18.70 -12.95
CA ILE A 95 -22.61 19.25 -13.91
C ILE A 95 -22.20 20.66 -13.45
N THR A 96 -20.95 20.80 -13.04
CA THR A 96 -20.36 22.07 -12.63
C THR A 96 -19.19 22.45 -13.54
N ALA A 97 -18.61 23.64 -13.34
CA ALA A 97 -17.39 24.04 -14.06
C ALA A 97 -16.23 23.06 -13.83
N GLU A 98 -16.16 22.44 -12.65
CA GLU A 98 -15.12 21.46 -12.32
C GLU A 98 -15.25 20.16 -13.13
N THR A 99 -16.47 19.78 -13.53
CA THR A 99 -16.70 18.62 -14.40
C THR A 99 -15.95 18.76 -15.73
N PHE A 100 -15.92 19.97 -16.31
CA PHE A 100 -15.19 20.23 -17.55
C PHE A 100 -13.67 20.14 -17.35
N SER A 101 -13.17 20.66 -16.21
CA SER A 101 -11.77 20.52 -15.84
C SER A 101 -11.40 19.05 -15.66
N ALA A 102 -12.21 18.27 -14.95
CA ALA A 102 -12.01 16.85 -14.73
C ALA A 102 -11.96 16.05 -16.04
N ILE A 103 -12.87 16.31 -16.99
CA ILE A 103 -12.86 15.66 -18.30
C ILE A 103 -11.55 15.93 -19.05
N SER A 104 -11.06 17.17 -19.02
CA SER A 104 -9.78 17.55 -19.63
C SER A 104 -8.59 16.82 -18.99
N THR A 105 -8.53 16.80 -17.65
CA THR A 105 -7.46 16.12 -16.91
C THR A 105 -7.46 14.61 -17.16
N ILE A 106 -8.63 13.96 -17.14
CA ILE A 106 -8.76 12.52 -17.43
C ILE A 106 -8.34 12.24 -18.88
N GLY A 107 -8.75 13.07 -19.84
CA GLY A 107 -8.36 12.94 -21.24
C GLY A 107 -6.84 13.01 -21.44
N LEU A 108 -6.17 13.95 -20.77
CA LEU A 108 -4.71 14.07 -20.80
C LEU A 108 -4.03 12.83 -20.19
N LEU A 109 -4.53 12.33 -19.06
CA LEU A 109 -4.02 11.12 -18.41
C LEU A 109 -4.10 9.90 -19.33
N ILE A 110 -5.24 9.70 -20.01
CA ILE A 110 -5.43 8.62 -20.98
C ILE A 110 -4.46 8.79 -22.17
N TYR A 111 -4.27 10.02 -22.65
CA TYR A 111 -3.34 10.31 -23.74
C TYR A 111 -1.90 9.94 -23.36
N VAL A 112 -1.43 10.38 -22.19
CA VAL A 112 -0.09 10.08 -21.70
C VAL A 112 0.10 8.58 -21.51
N ALA A 113 -0.87 7.89 -20.87
CA ALA A 113 -0.82 6.45 -20.68
C ALA A 113 -0.75 5.69 -22.01
N LYS A 114 -1.54 6.08 -23.02
CA LYS A 114 -1.53 5.42 -24.34
C LYS A 114 -0.29 5.71 -25.16
N LYS A 115 0.29 6.91 -25.05
CA LYS A 115 1.46 7.31 -25.87
C LYS A 115 2.79 6.92 -25.25
N TYR A 116 2.93 7.09 -23.95
CA TYR A 116 4.20 6.88 -23.24
C TYR A 116 4.22 5.62 -22.38
N GLY A 117 3.08 4.91 -22.22
CA GLY A 117 2.98 3.74 -21.35
C GLY A 117 3.94 2.60 -21.71
N ALA A 118 4.10 2.28 -23.00
CA ALA A 118 5.02 1.22 -23.43
C ALA A 118 6.48 1.56 -23.10
N SER A 119 6.90 2.79 -23.36
CA SER A 119 8.27 3.25 -23.06
C SER A 119 8.56 3.26 -21.56
N ILE A 120 7.57 3.58 -20.72
CA ILE A 120 7.72 3.55 -19.26
C ILE A 120 7.76 2.10 -18.76
N GLY A 121 6.97 1.19 -19.35
CA GLY A 121 7.00 -0.24 -19.03
C GLY A 121 8.37 -0.87 -19.29
N GLU A 122 8.91 -0.69 -20.50
CA GLU A 122 10.24 -1.20 -20.84
C GLU A 122 11.35 -0.61 -19.96
N PHE A 123 11.20 0.64 -19.52
CA PHE A 123 12.15 1.25 -18.61
C PHE A 123 12.08 0.63 -17.21
N ALA A 124 10.89 0.33 -16.71
CA ALA A 124 10.70 -0.33 -15.42
C ALA A 124 11.25 -1.77 -15.42
N ASP A 125 11.05 -2.52 -16.50
CA ASP A 125 11.58 -3.89 -16.64
C ASP A 125 13.11 -3.90 -16.61
N LYS A 126 13.76 -2.97 -17.34
CA LYS A 126 15.23 -2.81 -17.34
C LYS A 126 15.82 -2.46 -15.97
N LEU A 127 15.07 -1.78 -15.10
CA LEU A 127 15.53 -1.46 -13.74
C LEU A 127 15.45 -2.66 -12.79
N ASN A 128 14.58 -3.62 -13.07
CA ASN A 128 14.42 -4.81 -12.25
C ASN A 128 15.38 -5.93 -12.65
N GLU A 129 15.87 -5.90 -13.90
CA GLU A 129 16.90 -6.80 -14.42
C GLU A 129 18.34 -6.39 -14.04
N GLN A 130 18.57 -5.11 -13.71
CA GLN A 130 19.86 -4.57 -13.24
C GLN A 130 20.09 -4.84 -11.76
#